data_AF-A0A2T7A352-F1
#
_entry.id   AF-A0A2T7A352-F1
#
_cell.length_a   1.000
_cell.length_b   1.000
_cell.length_c   1.000
_cell.angle_alpha   90.00
_cell.angle_beta   90.00
_cell.angle_gamma   90.00
#
_symmetry.space_group_name_H-M   'P 1'
#
loop_
_entity.id
_entity.type
_entity.pdbx_description
1 polymer ?
#
loop_
_entity_poly.entity_id
_entity_poly.type
_entity_poly.pdbx_seq_one_letter_code
_entity_poly.pdbx_strand_id
1 'polypeptide(L)'
;MPPTATVKVNGTVIAKSDIYETVEGNIYFPPQSVNSEFLEKSDTSSYCPWKGAAAYYNVNVDGVTIKDAAWCYPEPKDKFRPYKDFVAFCLYAPLMLHLKRVPFRLR
;
A
#
# COMPACT_ATOMS: atom_id res chain seq x y z
N MET A 1 -5.86 -18.07 8.41
CA MET A 1 -5.07 -17.20 7.50
C MET A 1 -5.92 -15.98 7.20
N PRO A 2 -5.45 -14.75 7.45
CA PRO A 2 -6.15 -13.56 6.96
C PRO A 2 -6.31 -13.66 5.43
N PRO A 3 -7.37 -13.07 4.86
CA PRO A 3 -7.61 -13.12 3.43
C PRO A 3 -6.52 -12.37 2.66
N THR A 4 -6.05 -12.91 1.54
CA THR A 4 -5.09 -12.24 0.66
C THR A 4 -5.57 -10.84 0.29
N ALA A 5 -4.74 -9.83 0.55
CA ALA A 5 -4.97 -8.47 0.07
C ALA A 5 -4.34 -8.30 -1.32
N THR A 6 -5.04 -7.63 -2.25
CA THR A 6 -4.52 -7.38 -3.60
C THR A 6 -4.93 -6.01 -4.10
N VAL A 7 -3.95 -5.19 -4.46
CA VAL A 7 -4.11 -3.91 -5.13
C VAL A 7 -3.98 -4.11 -6.63
N LYS A 8 -4.96 -3.62 -7.40
CA LYS A 8 -4.92 -3.60 -8.85
C LYS A 8 -5.24 -2.24 -9.45
N VAL A 9 -4.58 -1.93 -10.54
CA VAL A 9 -4.88 -0.80 -11.44
C VAL A 9 -5.04 -1.35 -12.83
N ASN A 10 -6.17 -1.09 -13.49
CA ASN A 10 -6.48 -1.59 -14.83
C ASN A 10 -6.28 -3.12 -15.01
N GLY A 11 -6.43 -3.90 -13.94
CA GLY A 11 -6.22 -5.36 -13.95
C GLY A 11 -4.80 -5.81 -13.58
N THR A 12 -3.81 -4.93 -13.69
CA THR A 12 -2.41 -5.15 -13.30
C THR A 12 -2.26 -5.16 -11.78
N VAL A 13 -1.56 -6.16 -11.24
CA VAL A 13 -1.32 -6.30 -9.80
C VAL A 13 -0.14 -5.42 -9.40
N ILE A 14 -0.39 -4.49 -8.47
CA ILE A 14 0.64 -3.59 -7.94
C ILE A 14 1.17 -4.09 -6.60
N ALA A 15 0.30 -4.68 -5.78
CA ALA A 15 0.70 -5.32 -4.54
C ALA A 15 -0.20 -6.52 -4.25
N LYS A 16 0.38 -7.59 -3.71
CA LYS A 16 -0.37 -8.78 -3.27
C LYS A 16 0.34 -9.47 -2.12
N SER A 17 -0.36 -9.66 -1.00
CA SER A 17 0.22 -10.34 0.16
C SER A 17 -0.83 -11.01 1.03
N ASP A 18 -0.43 -12.12 1.66
CA ASP A 18 -1.13 -12.75 2.80
C ASP A 18 -0.65 -12.21 4.14
N ILE A 19 0.45 -11.43 4.14
CA ILE A 19 1.04 -10.77 5.29
C ILE A 19 0.97 -9.27 5.03
N TYR A 20 0.11 -8.59 5.78
CA TYR A 20 -0.08 -7.14 5.70
C TYR A 20 -0.56 -6.65 7.06
N GLU A 21 -0.41 -5.35 7.29
CA GLU A 21 -0.95 -4.71 8.49
C GLU A 21 -2.11 -3.79 8.13
N THR A 22 -3.11 -3.69 8.99
CA THR A 22 -4.17 -2.68 8.86
C THR A 22 -4.01 -1.60 9.92
N VAL A 23 -3.75 -0.37 9.50
CA VAL A 23 -3.60 0.78 10.42
C VAL A 23 -4.50 1.92 9.97
N GLU A 24 -5.40 2.34 10.86
CA GLU A 24 -6.38 3.41 10.59
C GLU A 24 -7.18 3.16 9.30
N GLY A 25 -7.58 1.91 9.05
CA GLY A 25 -8.33 1.51 7.86
C GLY A 25 -7.50 1.35 6.57
N ASN A 26 -6.21 1.67 6.60
CA ASN A 26 -5.30 1.49 5.46
C ASN A 26 -4.57 0.14 5.56
N ILE A 27 -4.39 -0.52 4.41
CA ILE A 27 -3.60 -1.75 4.32
C ILE A 27 -2.17 -1.40 3.94
N TYR A 28 -1.23 -1.86 4.75
CA TYR A 28 0.21 -1.70 4.58
C TYR A 28 0.82 -3.02 4.11
N PHE A 29 1.37 -3.01 2.91
CA PHE A 29 2.03 -4.14 2.28
C PHE A 29 3.53 -4.12 2.59
N PRO A 30 4.15 -5.25 2.96
CA PRO A 30 5.61 -5.35 3.03
C PRO A 30 6.25 -4.97 1.68
N PRO A 31 7.42 -4.32 1.67
CA PRO A 31 8.07 -3.86 0.43
C PRO A 31 8.23 -4.96 -0.62
N GLN A 32 8.60 -6.18 -0.20
CA GLN A 32 8.80 -7.32 -1.09
C GLN A 32 7.52 -7.84 -1.78
N SER A 33 6.35 -7.38 -1.33
CA SER A 33 5.04 -7.76 -1.90
C SER A 33 4.47 -6.71 -2.86
N VAL A 34 5.26 -5.66 -3.14
CA VAL A 34 4.91 -4.52 -3.97
C VAL A 34 5.78 -4.52 -5.22
N ASN A 35 5.15 -4.42 -6.39
CA ASN A 35 5.83 -4.31 -7.67
C ASN A 35 6.31 -2.86 -7.87
N SER A 36 7.53 -2.57 -7.41
CA SER A 36 8.10 -1.22 -7.43
C SER A 36 8.35 -0.65 -8.82
N GLU A 37 8.32 -1.47 -9.87
CA GLU A 37 8.42 -1.02 -11.27
C GLU A 37 7.28 -0.08 -11.68
N PHE A 38 6.12 -0.20 -11.02
CA PHE A 38 4.97 0.68 -11.23
C PHE A 38 4.98 1.90 -10.33
N LEU A 39 5.96 2.03 -9.42
CA LEU A 39 6.05 3.12 -8.46
C LEU A 39 7.13 4.12 -8.87
N GLU A 40 6.70 5.36 -9.06
CA GLU A 40 7.59 6.49 -9.32
C GLU A 40 7.56 7.44 -8.12
N LYS A 41 8.73 7.84 -7.62
CA LYS A 41 8.80 8.74 -6.45
C LYS A 41 8.16 10.08 -6.77
N SER A 42 7.32 10.56 -5.86
CA SER A 42 6.74 11.90 -5.91
C SER A 42 7.54 12.88 -5.04
N ASP A 43 7.50 14.16 -5.37
CA ASP A 43 8.00 15.25 -4.52
C ASP A 43 7.07 15.53 -3.33
N THR A 44 5.87 14.95 -3.33
CA THR A 44 4.90 15.08 -2.24
C THR A 44 5.39 14.36 -0.98
N SER A 45 5.29 15.05 0.15
CA SER A 45 5.47 14.47 1.49
C SER A 45 4.43 15.02 2.45
N SER A 46 4.14 14.25 3.51
CA SER A 46 3.27 14.71 4.60
C SER A 46 3.85 14.26 5.93
N TYR A 47 3.44 14.89 7.03
CA TYR A 47 3.96 14.57 8.35
C TYR A 47 2.83 14.15 9.29
N CYS A 48 3.02 13.01 9.94
CA CYS A 48 2.15 12.51 10.99
C CYS A 48 2.93 12.49 12.32
N PRO A 49 2.42 13.11 13.40
CA PRO A 49 3.14 13.23 14.67
C PRO A 49 3.64 11.90 15.25
N TRP A 50 2.92 10.81 15.01
CA TRP A 50 3.22 9.50 15.59
C TRP A 50 3.73 8.46 14.58
N LYS A 51 3.64 8.72 13.27
CA LYS A 51 4.20 7.85 12.24
C LYS A 51 5.49 8.39 11.63
N GLY A 52 5.70 9.71 11.59
CA GLY A 52 6.85 10.34 10.93
C GLY A 52 6.50 10.99 9.59
N ALA A 53 7.51 11.25 8.78
CA ALA A 53 7.35 11.78 7.43
C ALA A 53 6.95 10.67 6.46
N ALA A 54 5.86 10.88 5.72
CA ALA A 54 5.44 10.02 4.63
C ALA A 54 6.11 10.46 3.33
N ALA A 55 6.58 9.49 2.55
CA ALA A 55 7.01 9.67 1.16
C ALA A 55 5.93 9.10 0.24
N TYR A 56 5.55 9.84 -0.80
CA TYR A 56 4.52 9.43 -1.75
C TYR A 56 5.14 8.91 -3.05
N TYR A 57 4.37 8.07 -3.74
CA TYR A 57 4.67 7.54 -5.05
C TYR A 57 3.48 7.72 -5.98
N ASN A 58 3.77 8.08 -7.22
CA ASN A 58 2.82 7.93 -8.32
C ASN A 58 2.77 6.45 -8.71
N VAL A 59 1.60 5.98 -9.13
CA VAL A 59 1.43 4.65 -9.71
C VAL A 59 1.28 4.80 -11.22
N ASN A 60 2.22 4.24 -11.99
CA ASN A 60 2.22 4.29 -13.45
C ASN A 60 1.91 2.90 -14.01
N VAL A 61 0.80 2.77 -14.73
CA VAL A 61 0.35 1.52 -15.33
C VAL A 61 -0.26 1.81 -16.69
N ASP A 62 0.21 1.09 -17.73
CA ASP A 62 -0.29 1.21 -19.11
C ASP A 62 -0.31 2.65 -19.64
N GLY A 63 0.69 3.47 -19.26
CA GLY A 63 0.80 4.87 -19.66
C GLY A 63 -0.14 5.83 -18.90
N VAL A 64 -0.87 5.34 -17.91
CA VAL A 64 -1.70 6.14 -17.00
C VAL A 64 -0.97 6.33 -15.69
N THR A 65 -0.73 7.60 -15.33
CA THR A 65 -0.14 7.99 -14.05
C THR A 65 -1.24 8.40 -13.07
N ILE A 66 -1.31 7.70 -11.94
CA ILE A 66 -2.13 8.08 -10.79
C ILE A 66 -1.22 8.77 -9.79
N LYS A 67 -1.39 10.08 -9.65
CA LYS A 67 -0.55 10.92 -8.79
C LYS A 67 -0.76 10.59 -7.30
N ASP A 68 0.34 10.53 -6.54
CA ASP A 68 0.34 10.37 -5.07
C ASP A 68 -0.53 9.21 -4.56
N ALA A 69 -0.60 8.13 -5.35
CA ALA A 69 -1.52 7.02 -5.14
C ALA A 69 -1.04 5.99 -4.12
N ALA A 70 0.25 6.01 -3.78
CA ALA A 70 0.84 5.17 -2.76
C ALA A 70 1.73 6.00 -1.82
N TRP A 71 1.92 5.53 -0.60
CA TRP A 71 2.82 6.16 0.36
C TRP A 71 3.46 5.14 1.30
N CYS A 72 4.62 5.51 1.84
CA CYS A 72 5.29 4.75 2.90
C CYS A 72 5.90 5.71 3.95
N TYR A 73 6.33 5.15 5.08
CA TYR A 73 7.08 5.87 6.11
C TYR A 73 8.52 5.34 6.15
N PRO A 74 9.48 6.01 5.48
CA PRO A 74 10.87 5.56 5.46
C PRO A 74 11.59 5.80 6.77
N GLU A 75 11.20 6.82 7.53
CA GLU A 75 11.79 7.13 8.85
C GLU A 75 10.69 7.15 9.91
N PRO A 76 10.12 5.98 10.24
CA PRO A 76 8.97 5.94 11.12
C PRO A 76 9.34 6.20 12.59
N LYS A 77 8.42 6.83 13.32
CA LYS A 77 8.51 6.94 14.78
C LYS A 77 8.26 5.59 15.46
N ASP A 78 8.62 5.49 16.73
CA ASP A 78 8.74 4.25 17.51
C ASP A 78 7.54 3.30 17.38
N LYS A 79 6.32 3.85 17.47
CA LYS A 79 5.08 3.07 17.38
C LYS A 79 4.80 2.48 16.00
N PHE A 80 5.45 2.99 14.95
CA PHE A 80 5.26 2.55 13.57
C PHE A 80 6.54 1.93 12.96
N ARG A 81 7.65 1.85 13.73
CA ARG A 81 8.92 1.25 13.29
C ARG A 81 8.79 -0.17 12.70
N PRO A 82 7.96 -1.08 13.22
CA PRO A 82 7.80 -2.41 12.64
C PRO A 82 7.33 -2.41 11.17
N TYR A 83 6.70 -1.31 10.73
CA TYR A 83 6.14 -1.14 9.39
C TYR A 83 6.95 -0.15 8.54
N LYS A 84 8.23 0.04 8.88
CA LYS A 84 9.18 0.83 8.07
C LYS A 84 9.13 0.38 6.62
N ASP A 85 9.02 1.34 5.71
CA ASP A 85 8.94 1.14 4.26
C ASP A 85 7.71 0.35 3.77
N PHE A 86 6.79 -0.08 4.64
CA PHE A 86 5.55 -0.71 4.19
C PHE A 86 4.74 0.31 3.37
N VAL A 87 4.18 -0.15 2.27
CA VAL A 87 3.49 0.70 1.30
C VAL A 87 1.99 0.54 1.46
N ALA A 88 1.29 1.67 1.62
CA ALA A 88 -0.16 1.74 1.56
C ALA A 88 -0.60 2.44 0.27
N PHE A 89 -1.86 2.23 -0.13
CA PHE A 89 -2.41 2.74 -1.37
C PHE A 89 -3.75 3.45 -1.14
N CYS A 90 -4.01 4.51 -1.90
CA CYS A 90 -5.24 5.28 -1.81
C CYS A 90 -6.41 4.54 -2.48
N LEU A 91 -7.50 4.31 -1.74
CA LEU A 91 -8.65 3.53 -2.21
C LEU A 91 -9.61 4.32 -3.12
N TYR A 92 -9.38 5.62 -3.35
CA TYR A 92 -10.31 6.51 -4.06
C TYR A 92 -9.85 6.93 -5.45
N ALA A 93 -8.61 6.62 -5.84
CA ALA A 93 -8.18 6.69 -7.23
C ALA A 93 -8.85 5.53 -8.02
N PRO A 94 -8.71 5.36 -9.35
CA PRO A 94 -9.21 4.16 -10.06
C PRO A 94 -8.44 2.86 -9.69
N LEU A 95 -8.03 2.76 -8.44
CA LEU A 95 -7.39 1.65 -7.77
C LEU A 95 -8.50 0.75 -7.21
N MET A 96 -8.73 -0.40 -7.83
CA MET A 96 -9.65 -1.38 -7.26
C MET A 96 -8.89 -2.34 -6.35
N LEU A 97 -8.86 -2.01 -5.06
CA LEU A 97 -8.45 -2.97 -4.04
C LEU A 97 -9.49 -4.09 -4.00
N HIS A 98 -9.08 -5.29 -4.40
CA HIS A 98 -9.90 -6.49 -4.24
C HIS A 98 -9.41 -7.24 -3.01
N LEU A 99 -10.19 -7.18 -1.93
CA LEU A 99 -9.97 -8.06 -0.78
C LEU A 99 -10.69 -9.38 -1.03
N LYS A 100 -9.97 -10.45 -1.36
CA LYS A 100 -10.58 -11.79 -1.44
C LYS A 100 -10.75 -12.35 -0.04
N ARG A 101 -11.84 -11.98 0.64
CA ARG A 101 -12.26 -12.64 1.89
C ARG A 101 -12.58 -14.10 1.61
N VAL A 102 -11.65 -15.02 1.85
CA VAL A 102 -11.96 -16.45 1.83
C VAL A 102 -12.87 -16.70 3.04
N PRO A 103 -14.12 -17.18 2.86
CA PRO A 103 -14.99 -17.47 3.99
C PRO A 103 -14.31 -18.52 4.86
N PHE A 104 -14.17 -18.21 6.15
CA PHE A 104 -13.70 -19.15 7.16
C PHE A 104 -14.69 -20.32 7.22
N ARG A 105 -14.37 -21.45 6.57
CA ARG A 105 -15.08 -22.70 6.85
C ARG A 105 -14.52 -23.24 8.16
N LEU A 106 -15.33 -23.18 9.21
CA LEU A 106 -15.14 -24.00 10.40
C LEU A 106 -15.05 -25.47 9.97
N ARG A 107 -13.95 -26.13 10.30
CA ARG A 107 -13.90 -27.57 10.55
C ARG A 107 -13.68 -27.76 12.03
#